data_AF-A0A7S3H8X5-F1
#
_entry.id   AF-A0A7S3H8X5-F1
#
_cell.length_a   1.000
_cell.length_b   1.000
_cell.length_c   1.000
_cell.angle_alpha   90.00
_cell.angle_beta   90.00
_cell.angle_gamma   90.00
#
_symmetry.space_group_name_H-M   'P 1'
#
loop_
_entity.id
_entity.type
_entity.pdbx_description
1 polymer ?
#
loop_
_entity_poly.entity_id
_entity_poly.type
_entity_poly.pdbx_seq_one_letter_code
_entity_poly.pdbx_strand_id
1 'polypeptide(L)'
;QGEDVVAGIRTPQDLTIAARQIHNSELPSLEEAMPAIYQELLDVRRRLEEHFKDMQDIEFTIQAGKLYMLQTRTGKRTTQAALKVAVDLANEGFISHSEAIMRLKPESLDQVLHPTLDPKAPKRIVAK
;
A
#
# COMPACT_ATOMS: atom_id res chain seq x y z
N GLN A 1 -0.06 -21.75 -2.75
CA GLN A 1 -1.25 -21.01 -2.24
C GLN A 1 -0.79 -19.70 -1.61
N GLY A 2 -1.70 -18.86 -1.08
CA GLY A 2 -1.33 -17.58 -0.44
C GLY A 2 -0.28 -17.73 0.68
N GLU A 3 -0.32 -18.86 1.39
CA GLU A 3 0.68 -19.23 2.40
C GLU A 3 2.10 -19.34 1.85
N ASP A 4 2.29 -19.79 0.61
CA ASP A 4 3.63 -19.93 0.00
C ASP A 4 4.32 -18.57 -0.20
N VAL A 5 3.52 -17.51 -0.39
CA VAL A 5 4.01 -16.13 -0.56
C VAL A 5 4.41 -15.56 0.80
N VAL A 6 3.59 -15.79 1.83
CA VAL A 6 3.86 -15.32 3.20
C VAL A 6 5.05 -16.05 3.81
N ALA A 7 5.18 -17.36 3.56
CA ALA A 7 6.27 -18.19 4.05
C ALA A 7 7.58 -18.01 3.27
N GLY A 8 7.60 -17.20 2.19
CA GLY A 8 8.78 -16.98 1.38
C GLY A 8 9.24 -18.19 0.55
N ILE A 9 8.37 -19.19 0.38
CA ILE A 9 8.64 -20.37 -0.47
C ILE A 9 8.66 -19.94 -1.94
N ARG A 10 7.84 -18.95 -2.30
CA ARG A 10 7.80 -18.35 -3.63
C ARG A 10 8.12 -16.87 -3.55
N THR A 11 8.92 -16.39 -4.51
CA THR A 11 9.17 -14.96 -4.67
C THR A 11 7.87 -14.25 -5.04
N PRO A 12 7.42 -13.26 -4.25
CA PRO A 12 6.26 -12.45 -4.61
C PRO A 12 6.52 -11.67 -5.89
N GLN A 13 5.48 -11.50 -6.70
CA GLN A 13 5.50 -10.64 -7.89
C GLN A 13 4.80 -9.32 -7.59
N ASP A 14 5.24 -8.27 -8.27
CA ASP A 14 4.68 -6.94 -8.13
C ASP A 14 3.26 -6.85 -8.71
N LEU A 15 2.42 -6.02 -8.10
CA LEU A 15 1.08 -5.77 -8.63
C LEU A 15 1.11 -4.83 -9.84
N THR A 16 2.02 -3.85 -9.86
CA THR A 16 2.06 -2.77 -10.86
C THR A 16 3.36 -2.77 -11.65
N ILE A 17 3.31 -2.24 -12.87
CA ILE A 17 4.49 -2.05 -13.73
C ILE A 17 5.52 -1.14 -13.04
N ALA A 18 5.05 -0.08 -12.40
CA ALA A 18 5.92 0.87 -11.70
C ALA A 18 6.69 0.22 -10.54
N ALA A 19 6.01 -0.59 -9.72
CA ALA A 19 6.66 -1.32 -8.63
C ALA A 19 7.70 -2.32 -9.16
N ARG A 20 7.35 -3.06 -10.22
CA ARG A 20 8.28 -3.97 -10.91
C ARG A 20 9.55 -3.26 -11.38
N GLN A 21 9.42 -2.09 -12.00
CA GLN A 21 10.55 -1.29 -12.47
C GLN A 21 11.44 -0.80 -11.32
N ILE A 22 10.84 -0.37 -10.21
CA ILE A 22 11.57 0.05 -9.00
C ILE A 22 12.34 -1.14 -8.39
N HIS A 23 11.73 -2.32 -8.36
CA HIS A 23 12.34 -3.53 -7.80
C HIS A 23 13.26 -4.26 -8.77
N ASN A 24 13.36 -3.80 -10.03
CA ASN A 24 14.13 -4.43 -11.10
C ASN A 24 13.80 -5.93 -11.26
N SER A 25 12.52 -6.28 -11.16
CA SER A 25 12.03 -7.66 -11.24
C SER A 25 11.86 -8.11 -12.70
N GLU A 26 12.41 -9.27 -13.03
CA GLU A 26 12.27 -9.88 -14.36
C GLU A 26 10.86 -10.48 -14.59
N LEU A 27 10.15 -10.82 -13.52
CA LEU A 27 8.82 -11.41 -13.58
C LEU A 27 7.77 -10.33 -13.93
N PRO A 28 6.73 -10.68 -14.72
CA PRO A 28 5.68 -9.73 -15.07
C PRO A 28 4.89 -9.31 -13.82
N SER A 29 4.41 -8.07 -13.82
CA SER A 29 3.47 -7.60 -12.79
C SER A 29 2.06 -8.13 -13.04
N LEU A 30 1.18 -8.08 -12.04
CA LEU A 30 -0.24 -8.43 -12.22
C LEU A 30 -0.92 -7.56 -13.29
N GLU A 31 -0.58 -6.27 -13.32
CA GLU A 31 -1.02 -5.30 -14.33
C GLU A 31 -0.67 -5.74 -15.76
N GLU A 32 0.48 -6.38 -15.97
CA GLU A 32 0.89 -6.91 -17.29
C GLU A 32 0.30 -8.28 -17.58
N ALA A 33 0.32 -9.18 -16.60
CA ALA A 33 -0.06 -10.58 -16.77
C ALA A 33 -1.59 -10.75 -16.89
N MET A 34 -2.36 -9.95 -16.16
CA MET A 34 -3.82 -10.06 -16.08
C MET A 34 -4.50 -8.68 -16.02
N PRO A 35 -4.37 -7.84 -17.06
CA PRO A 35 -4.79 -6.43 -17.03
C PRO A 35 -6.28 -6.24 -16.69
N ALA A 36 -7.16 -7.11 -17.19
CA ALA A 36 -8.59 -7.04 -16.90
C ALA A 36 -8.89 -7.29 -15.41
N ILE A 37 -8.20 -8.24 -14.78
CA ILE A 37 -8.36 -8.55 -13.35
C ILE A 37 -7.71 -7.48 -12.48
N TYR A 38 -6.58 -6.93 -12.92
CA TYR A 38 -5.96 -5.79 -12.25
C TYR A 38 -6.91 -4.58 -12.22
N GLN A 39 -7.61 -4.30 -13.33
CA GLN A 39 -8.61 -3.24 -13.37
C GLN A 39 -9.79 -3.51 -12.43
N GLU A 40 -10.29 -4.76 -12.38
CA GLU A 40 -11.33 -5.17 -11.41
C GLU A 40 -10.86 -4.96 -9.96
N LEU A 41 -9.60 -5.30 -9.66
CA LEU A 41 -9.00 -5.09 -8.34
C LEU A 41 -8.91 -3.59 -7.98
N LEU A 42 -8.57 -2.73 -8.94
CA LEU A 42 -8.55 -1.27 -8.73
C LEU A 42 -9.95 -0.73 -8.40
N ASP A 43 -10.98 -1.21 -9.09
CA ASP A 43 -12.36 -0.81 -8.83
C ASP A 43 -12.83 -1.28 -7.45
N VAL A 44 -12.48 -2.50 -7.05
CA VAL A 44 -12.77 -3.02 -5.70
C VAL A 44 -12.03 -2.19 -4.65
N ARG A 45 -10.73 -1.90 -4.85
CA ARG A 45 -9.94 -1.07 -3.94
C ARG A 45 -10.62 0.28 -3.72
N ARG A 46 -11.00 1.00 -4.78
CA ARG A 46 -11.65 2.31 -4.69
C ARG A 46 -12.94 2.22 -3.89
N ARG A 47 -13.79 1.23 -4.17
CA ARG A 47 -15.06 1.02 -3.46
C ARG A 47 -14.86 0.75 -1.96
N LEU A 48 -13.82 0.01 -1.61
CA LEU A 48 -13.48 -0.28 -0.21
C LEU A 48 -12.95 0.98 0.50
N GLU A 49 -12.08 1.75 -0.14
CA GLU A 49 -11.60 3.04 0.39
C GLU A 49 -12.74 4.04 0.57
N GLU A 50 -13.68 4.12 -0.38
CA GLU A 50 -14.91 4.93 -0.30
C GLU A 50 -15.81 4.50 0.87
N HIS A 51 -16.04 3.20 1.01
CA HIS A 51 -16.96 2.65 2.01
C HIS A 51 -16.42 2.80 3.43
N PHE A 52 -15.16 2.39 3.64
CA PHE A 52 -14.52 2.46 4.96
C PHE A 52 -13.91 3.82 5.25
N LYS A 53 -13.88 4.71 4.25
CA LYS A 53 -13.25 6.04 4.29
C LYS A 53 -11.81 5.97 4.77
N ASP A 54 -11.08 4.89 4.50
CA ASP A 54 -9.72 4.69 5.01
C ASP A 54 -8.96 3.68 4.16
N MET A 55 -7.62 3.72 4.23
CA MET A 55 -6.77 2.77 3.51
C MET A 55 -7.01 1.33 3.99
N GLN A 56 -7.18 0.44 3.02
CA GLN A 56 -7.49 -0.98 3.26
C GLN A 56 -6.30 -1.88 2.91
N ASP A 57 -6.04 -2.83 3.80
CA ASP A 57 -5.22 -4.02 3.57
C ASP A 57 -6.14 -5.14 3.10
N ILE A 58 -5.85 -5.68 1.92
CA ILE A 58 -6.77 -6.52 1.15
C ILE A 58 -6.09 -7.84 0.79
N GLU A 59 -6.78 -8.94 1.06
CA GLU A 59 -6.39 -10.28 0.63
C GLU A 59 -7.35 -10.79 -0.43
N PHE A 60 -6.81 -11.29 -1.54
CA PHE A 60 -7.59 -11.80 -2.67
C PHE A 60 -6.94 -13.05 -3.26
N THR A 61 -7.72 -13.77 -4.06
CA THR A 61 -7.23 -14.85 -4.90
C THR A 61 -7.82 -14.73 -6.30
N ILE A 62 -7.10 -15.26 -7.28
CA ILE A 62 -7.57 -15.38 -8.66
C ILE A 62 -7.66 -16.86 -8.97
N GLN A 63 -8.88 -17.34 -9.20
CA GLN A 63 -9.13 -18.75 -9.51
C GLN A 63 -9.84 -18.84 -10.85
N ALA A 64 -9.24 -19.58 -11.79
CA ALA A 64 -9.77 -19.76 -13.14
C ALA A 64 -10.14 -18.43 -13.84
N GLY A 65 -9.29 -17.42 -13.69
CA GLY A 65 -9.49 -16.11 -14.30
C GLY A 65 -10.56 -15.24 -13.64
N LYS A 66 -11.00 -15.56 -12.42
CA LYS A 66 -11.96 -14.77 -11.65
C LYS A 66 -11.35 -14.27 -10.35
N LEU A 67 -11.54 -12.99 -10.05
CA LEU A 67 -11.14 -12.35 -8.81
C LEU A 67 -12.08 -12.72 -7.66
N TYR A 68 -11.52 -13.08 -6.52
CA TYR A 68 -12.25 -13.34 -5.28
C TYR A 68 -11.61 -12.57 -4.14
N MET A 69 -12.43 -11.80 -3.42
CA MET A 69 -11.99 -11.13 -2.20
C MET A 69 -12.11 -12.07 -1.02
N LEU A 70 -11.02 -12.22 -0.27
CA LEU A 70 -10.95 -13.11 0.89
C LEU A 70 -11.11 -12.34 2.19
N GLN A 71 -10.36 -11.24 2.33
CA GLN A 71 -10.39 -10.40 3.51
C GLN A 71 -10.12 -8.95 3.16
N THR A 72 -10.71 -8.03 3.92
CA THR A 72 -10.32 -6.62 3.94
C THR A 72 -10.32 -6.15 5.38
N ARG A 73 -9.37 -5.27 5.72
CA ARG A 73 -9.32 -4.61 7.02
C ARG A 73 -8.63 -3.27 6.87
N THR A 74 -8.80 -2.40 7.86
CA THR A 74 -8.00 -1.18 7.96
C THR A 74 -6.50 -1.53 7.99
N GLY A 75 -5.76 -0.98 7.04
CA GLY A 75 -4.34 -1.29 6.91
C GLY A 75 -3.51 -0.74 8.06
N LYS A 76 -2.66 -1.60 8.63
CA LYS A 76 -1.62 -1.17 9.57
C LYS A 76 -0.62 -0.31 8.82
N ARG A 77 -0.18 0.79 9.44
CA ARG A 77 0.71 1.76 8.79
C ARG A 77 1.53 2.51 9.83
N THR A 78 2.64 3.11 9.38
CA THR A 78 3.45 4.00 10.22
C THR A 78 2.73 5.32 10.44
N THR A 79 3.15 6.10 11.44
CA THR A 79 2.60 7.43 11.68
C THR A 79 2.70 8.34 10.45
N GLN A 80 3.87 8.34 9.80
CA GLN A 80 4.09 9.18 8.62
C GLN A 80 3.12 8.81 7.48
N ALA A 81 2.87 7.51 7.28
CA ALA A 81 1.89 7.04 6.31
C ALA A 81 0.45 7.39 6.73
N ALA A 82 0.11 7.32 8.02
CA ALA A 82 -1.20 7.73 8.53
C ALA A 82 -1.48 9.22 8.28
N LEU A 83 -0.48 10.09 8.52
CA LEU A 83 -0.58 11.51 8.21
C LEU A 83 -0.83 11.74 6.72
N LYS A 84 -0.03 11.11 5.86
CA LYS A 84 -0.19 11.24 4.41
C LYS A 84 -1.57 10.78 3.95
N VAL A 85 -2.03 9.60 4.39
CA VAL A 85 -3.35 9.06 4.02
C VAL A 85 -4.47 9.98 4.50
N ALA A 86 -4.41 10.49 5.73
CA ALA A 86 -5.44 11.38 6.24
C ALA A 86 -5.54 12.69 5.43
N VAL A 87 -4.40 13.25 5.03
CA VAL A 87 -4.34 14.46 4.18
C VAL A 87 -4.85 14.15 2.77
N ASP A 88 -4.41 13.07 2.16
CA ASP A 88 -4.81 12.67 0.81
C ASP A 88 -6.33 12.42 0.74
N LEU A 89 -6.90 11.68 1.70
CA LEU A 89 -8.35 11.43 1.79
C LEU A 89 -9.17 12.71 1.99
N ALA A 90 -8.61 13.71 2.70
CA ALA A 90 -9.27 15.00 2.86
C ALA A 90 -9.24 15.84 1.58
N ASN A 91 -8.12 15.82 0.86
CA ASN A 91 -7.96 16.51 -0.41
C ASN A 91 -8.84 15.88 -1.51
N GLU A 92 -9.01 14.56 -1.48
CA GLU A 92 -9.87 13.81 -2.39
C GLU A 92 -11.37 13.90 -2.01
N GLY A 93 -11.68 14.48 -0.85
CA GLY A 93 -13.06 14.73 -0.41
C GLY A 93 -13.76 13.52 0.22
N PHE A 94 -13.04 12.43 0.50
CA PHE A 94 -13.59 11.26 1.20
C PHE A 94 -13.89 11.56 2.68
N ILE A 95 -13.13 12.47 3.28
CA ILE A 95 -13.32 12.97 4.64
C ILE A 95 -13.16 14.49 4.68
N SER A 96 -13.68 15.12 5.73
CA SER A 96 -13.42 16.52 6.04
C SER A 96 -12.03 16.72 6.64
N HIS A 97 -11.53 17.96 6.58
CA HIS A 97 -10.26 18.33 7.22
C HIS A 97 -10.31 18.12 8.75
N SER A 98 -11.47 18.32 9.37
CA SER A 98 -11.66 18.07 10.80
C SER A 98 -11.55 16.59 11.13
N GLU A 99 -12.19 15.72 10.34
CA GLU A 99 -12.05 14.26 10.49
C GLU A 99 -10.61 13.78 10.29
N ALA A 100 -9.88 14.38 9.34
CA ALA A 100 -8.46 14.07 9.12
C ALA A 100 -7.60 14.38 10.36
N ILE A 101 -7.84 15.51 11.02
CA ILE A 101 -7.16 15.89 12.27
C ILE A 101 -7.49 14.88 13.38
N MET A 102 -8.77 14.53 13.53
CA MET A 102 -9.23 13.62 14.60
C MET A 102 -8.75 12.17 14.45
N ARG A 103 -8.30 11.77 13.25
CA ARG A 103 -7.72 10.44 12.99
C ARG A 103 -6.29 10.29 13.47
N LEU A 104 -5.61 11.39 13.75
CA LEU A 104 -4.23 11.37 14.19
C LEU A 104 -4.18 11.52 15.71
N LYS A 105 -3.54 10.55 16.36
CA LYS A 105 -3.23 10.65 17.77
C LYS A 105 -2.11 11.67 17.98
N PRO A 106 -2.25 12.66 18.88
CA PRO A 106 -1.25 13.68 19.11
C PRO A 106 0.16 13.11 19.36
N GLU A 107 0.25 12.00 20.09
CA GLU A 107 1.53 11.35 20.45
C GLU A 107 2.26 10.77 19.23
N SER A 108 1.55 10.60 18.12
CA SER A 108 2.16 10.08 16.88
C SER A 108 3.08 11.16 16.26
N LEU A 109 2.75 12.45 16.40
CA LEU A 109 3.55 13.55 15.83
C LEU A 109 4.99 13.55 16.31
N ASP A 110 5.24 13.17 17.57
CA ASP A 110 6.59 13.11 18.13
C ASP A 110 7.52 12.19 17.32
N GLN A 111 6.99 11.08 16.80
CA GLN A 111 7.77 10.16 15.96
C GLN A 111 8.23 10.81 14.64
N VAL A 112 7.47 11.77 14.11
CA VAL A 112 7.81 12.49 12.88
C VAL A 112 8.84 13.59 13.16
N LEU A 113 8.97 14.02 14.42
CA LEU A 113 9.94 15.02 14.86
C LEU A 113 11.29 14.41 15.27
N HIS A 114 11.40 13.09 15.31
CA HIS A 114 12.67 12.43 15.62
C HIS A 114 13.72 12.71 14.53
N PRO A 115 14.97 13.06 14.91
CA PRO A 115 16.06 13.22 13.95
C PRO A 115 16.26 11.96 13.11
N THR A 116 16.32 12.14 11.79
CA THR A 116 16.61 11.07 10.83
C THR A 116 17.89 11.40 10.06
N LEU A 117 18.53 10.37 9.51
CA LEU A 117 19.63 10.58 8.56
C LEU A 117 19.07 11.23 7.31
N ASP A 118 19.71 12.32 6.85
CA ASP A 118 19.33 12.94 5.59
C ASP A 118 19.52 11.91 4.45
N PRO A 119 18.44 11.51 3.75
CA PRO A 119 18.54 10.55 2.66
C PRO A 119 19.40 11.04 1.49
N LYS A 120 19.65 12.36 1.39
CA LYS A 120 20.51 12.99 0.39
C LYS A 120 21.95 13.17 0.87
N ALA A 121 22.28 12.86 2.12
CA ALA A 121 23.63 12.96 2.63
C ALA A 121 24.59 12.04 1.84
N PRO A 122 25.86 12.45 1.64
CA PRO A 122 26.84 11.64 0.95
C PRO A 122 27.07 10.31 1.70
N LYS A 123 26.80 9.19 1.03
CA LYS A 123 26.99 7.85 1.58
C LYS A 123 28.46 7.43 1.46
N ARG A 124 29.15 7.23 2.58
CA ARG A 124 30.48 6.63 2.61
C ARG A 124 30.35 5.11 2.63
N ILE A 125 30.58 4.46 1.50
CA ILE A 125 30.55 3.00 1.36
C ILE A 125 31.82 2.43 2.02
N VAL A 126 31.66 1.64 3.09
CA VAL A 126 32.77 1.05 3.84
C VAL A 126 33.01 -0.43 3.54
N ALA A 127 32.07 -1.10 2.87
CA ALA A 127 32.19 -2.47 2.36
C ALA A 127 31.14 -2.70 1.26
N LYS A 128 31.37 -3.71 0.42
CA LYS A 128 30.43 -4.18 -0.62
C LYS A 128 29.73 -5.45 -0.14
#